data_AF-A0A800BSB3-F1
#
_entry.id   AF-A0A800BSB3-F1
#
_cell.length_a   1.000
_cell.length_b   1.000
_cell.length_c   1.000
_cell.angle_alpha   90.00
_cell.angle_beta   90.00
_cell.angle_gamma   90.00
#
_symmetry.space_group_name_H-M   'P 1'
#
loop_
_entity.id
_entity.type
_entity.pdbx_description
1 polymer ?
#
loop_
_entity_poly.entity_id
_entity_poly.type
_entity_poly.pdbx_seq_one_letter_code
_entity_poly.pdbx_strand_id
1 'polypeptide(L)'
;PVVDDYRWNGLANRHHLLAVAFWWLVLEVVGLAAWPLTFALFRHLSDRGYILAKSLGLLTVAYPVWLLASLRLLTNSLPTIVLALCLLSLLSLYFLRRHRKAIVAFWRGQKGLILFNEALFASAYLLFVGVRILNPDLWQPWFGGEKPMEFAFLNACLKSPYFPPYDPYFAGGYINYYYYGQFLVAVLIKLTGIVPSVAFNLAIPMLFALTVGSAFCVGYNLGKGSEGAEGTEGDPSAPLAPSSSLRPLLSGLLAALFVAVLGNLDGMFHLLDRLGQLGGVSFESGIPGLGVLVRAVPGVLALLCGRPLPPLDYFGRTRVIPGTINEFPFFSFLFADLHPHMIAMPFTILLIAFALNLMLGKKGKKETRKMREKPFSSFPLFPSFSHHLYFLSIAIIALVLGALAVINTWDLPTYFLVMACAFFLREYIRAKGFQRHFLSSLISPLSTLFLGLALYWPFFAHYKALHVGLGLAITRGRTELGPFLAVWGFFLFVAVAFVLTELAGRREELGALRFVRLALRRWEELPHLAELYKALVRQQTPGYRLALYGLGGVLLVAAGLALCKFWVLALLLPLIAGAV
;
A
#
# COMPACT_ATOMS: atom_id res chain seq x y z
N PRO A 1 37.04 6.30 1.03
CA PRO A 1 37.17 5.43 -0.17
C PRO A 1 35.86 5.43 -0.93
N VAL A 2 35.88 5.50 -2.26
CA VAL A 2 34.68 5.43 -3.10
C VAL A 2 34.55 4.01 -3.65
N VAL A 3 33.35 3.43 -3.62
CA VAL A 3 33.09 2.13 -4.26
C VAL A 3 32.66 2.36 -5.70
N ASP A 4 33.28 1.66 -6.66
CA ASP A 4 33.03 1.84 -8.10
C ASP A 4 32.74 0.52 -8.84
N ASP A 5 31.72 -0.21 -8.39
CA ASP A 5 31.36 -1.56 -8.87
C ASP A 5 29.94 -1.63 -9.48
N TYR A 6 29.47 -0.54 -10.10
CA TYR A 6 28.11 -0.40 -10.62
C TYR A 6 28.02 -0.14 -12.13
N ARG A 7 29.12 -0.26 -12.88
CA ARG A 7 29.18 0.01 -14.35
C ARG A 7 29.82 -1.12 -15.16
N TRP A 8 29.84 -2.34 -14.61
CA TRP A 8 30.55 -3.47 -15.20
C TRP A 8 29.85 -4.09 -16.42
N ASN A 9 28.56 -3.84 -16.64
CA ASN A 9 27.79 -4.48 -17.71
C ASN A 9 27.90 -3.72 -19.05
N GLY A 10 29.00 -3.91 -19.77
CA GLY A 10 29.25 -3.24 -21.05
C GLY A 10 28.18 -3.51 -22.12
N LEU A 11 27.52 -4.68 -22.10
CA LEU A 11 26.51 -5.06 -23.08
C LEU A 11 25.21 -4.27 -22.86
N ALA A 12 24.68 -4.29 -21.65
CA ALA A 12 23.49 -3.53 -21.29
C ALA A 12 23.71 -2.01 -21.46
N ASN A 13 24.92 -1.53 -21.13
CA ASN A 13 25.26 -0.11 -21.27
C ASN A 13 25.38 0.38 -22.73
N ARG A 14 25.58 -0.53 -23.69
CA ARG A 14 25.61 -0.20 -25.14
C ARG A 14 24.27 -0.38 -25.84
N HIS A 15 23.39 -1.21 -25.31
CA HIS A 15 22.11 -1.54 -25.94
C HIS A 15 20.94 -1.36 -24.97
N HIS A 16 20.13 -0.32 -25.19
CA HIS A 16 19.02 0.03 -24.31
C HIS A 16 18.00 -1.11 -24.13
N LEU A 17 17.71 -1.88 -25.19
CA LEU A 17 16.83 -3.05 -25.11
C LEU A 17 17.38 -4.13 -24.16
N LEU A 18 18.70 -4.33 -24.18
CA LEU A 18 19.36 -5.27 -23.28
C LEU A 18 19.40 -4.73 -21.85
N ALA A 19 19.53 -3.41 -21.65
CA ALA A 19 19.38 -2.80 -20.32
C ALA A 19 17.99 -3.06 -19.72
N VAL A 20 16.94 -2.86 -20.52
CA VAL A 20 15.54 -3.14 -20.11
C VAL A 20 15.37 -4.62 -19.75
N ALA A 21 15.81 -5.54 -20.62
CA ALA A 21 15.69 -6.97 -20.39
C ALA A 21 16.52 -7.45 -19.19
N PHE A 22 17.73 -6.95 -19.02
CA PHE A 22 18.63 -7.35 -17.93
C PHE A 22 18.15 -6.83 -16.57
N TRP A 23 17.64 -5.59 -16.53
CA TRP A 23 17.01 -5.04 -15.33
C TRP A 23 15.82 -5.89 -14.88
N TRP A 24 14.93 -6.22 -15.81
CA TRP A 24 13.81 -7.12 -15.55
C TRP A 24 14.28 -8.49 -15.07
N LEU A 25 15.23 -9.12 -15.76
CA LEU A 25 15.75 -10.45 -15.42
C LEU A 25 16.38 -10.51 -14.03
N VAL A 26 17.20 -9.52 -13.65
CA VAL A 26 17.81 -9.49 -12.31
C VAL A 26 16.75 -9.39 -11.23
N LEU A 27 15.71 -8.58 -11.44
CA LEU A 27 14.59 -8.48 -10.51
C LEU A 27 13.79 -9.79 -10.43
N GLU A 28 13.59 -10.48 -11.56
CA GLU A 28 12.98 -11.83 -11.57
C GLU A 28 13.81 -12.82 -10.75
N VAL A 29 15.13 -12.82 -10.90
CA VAL A 29 16.03 -13.69 -10.12
C VAL A 29 15.92 -13.39 -8.62
N VAL A 30 15.91 -12.12 -8.23
CA VAL A 30 15.72 -11.72 -6.82
C VAL A 30 14.35 -12.17 -6.31
N GLY A 31 13.29 -12.01 -7.10
CA GLY A 31 11.94 -12.45 -6.76
C GLY A 31 11.83 -13.97 -6.61
N LEU A 32 12.38 -14.74 -7.55
CA LEU A 32 12.40 -16.20 -7.50
C LEU A 32 13.23 -16.73 -6.34
N ALA A 33 14.36 -16.08 -6.03
CA ALA A 33 15.16 -16.39 -4.85
C ALA A 33 14.39 -16.16 -3.55
N ALA A 34 13.48 -15.18 -3.50
CA ALA A 34 12.62 -14.92 -2.34
C ALA A 34 11.32 -15.74 -2.32
N TRP A 35 10.92 -16.37 -3.43
CA TRP A 35 9.61 -16.99 -3.56
C TRP A 35 9.35 -18.13 -2.56
N PRO A 36 10.27 -19.08 -2.30
CA PRO A 36 10.03 -20.09 -1.28
C PRO A 36 9.80 -19.53 0.13
N LEU A 37 10.44 -18.40 0.45
CA LEU A 37 10.23 -17.67 1.69
C LEU A 37 8.83 -17.02 1.71
N THR A 38 8.44 -16.29 0.65
CA THR A 38 7.08 -15.70 0.59
C THR A 38 5.99 -16.76 0.60
N PHE A 39 6.21 -17.89 -0.06
CA PHE A 39 5.28 -19.02 -0.08
C PHE A 39 4.96 -19.53 1.34
N ALA A 40 5.97 -19.56 2.21
CA ALA A 40 5.82 -19.96 3.61
C ALA A 40 5.16 -18.86 4.46
N LEU A 41 5.51 -17.59 4.25
CA LEU A 41 4.98 -16.45 5.00
C LEU A 41 3.52 -16.13 4.65
N PHE A 42 3.19 -16.05 3.36
CA PHE A 42 1.87 -15.75 2.82
C PHE A 42 0.99 -16.99 2.68
N ARG A 43 1.05 -17.87 3.68
CA ARG A 43 0.40 -19.19 3.60
C ARG A 43 -1.13 -19.14 3.55
N HIS A 44 -1.74 -18.03 3.95
CA HIS A 44 -3.20 -17.83 3.91
C HIS A 44 -3.65 -17.08 2.66
N LEU A 45 -2.70 -16.53 1.87
CA LEU A 45 -3.01 -15.99 0.55
C LEU A 45 -3.09 -17.13 -0.46
N SER A 46 -4.06 -17.04 -1.36
CA SER A 46 -4.34 -18.02 -2.40
C SER A 46 -3.27 -18.09 -3.48
N ASP A 47 -2.57 -16.98 -3.75
CA ASP A 47 -1.45 -16.89 -4.68
C ASP A 47 -0.09 -17.07 -4.00
N ARG A 48 -0.08 -17.33 -2.68
CA ARG A 48 1.11 -17.58 -1.86
C ARG A 48 2.15 -16.45 -1.91
N GLY A 49 1.70 -15.23 -2.21
CA GLY A 49 2.58 -14.05 -2.30
C GLY A 49 3.66 -14.18 -3.38
N TYR A 50 3.35 -14.84 -4.51
CA TYR A 50 4.30 -15.02 -5.62
C TYR A 50 4.82 -13.68 -6.15
N ILE A 51 3.91 -12.77 -6.53
CA ILE A 51 4.32 -11.46 -7.08
C ILE A 51 4.97 -10.56 -6.02
N LEU A 52 4.55 -10.69 -4.76
CA LEU A 52 5.13 -9.99 -3.60
C LEU A 52 6.59 -10.39 -3.31
N ALA A 53 7.03 -11.54 -3.84
CA ALA A 53 8.40 -12.02 -3.69
C ALA A 53 9.42 -11.06 -4.29
N LYS A 54 9.08 -10.34 -5.37
CA LYS A 54 9.96 -9.34 -5.99
C LYS A 54 10.27 -8.18 -5.02
N SER A 55 9.24 -7.60 -4.39
CA SER A 55 9.40 -6.52 -3.40
C SER A 55 10.06 -7.01 -2.12
N LEU A 56 9.61 -8.15 -1.55
CA LEU A 56 10.22 -8.68 -0.33
C LEU A 56 11.67 -9.11 -0.58
N GLY A 57 11.95 -9.74 -1.72
CA GLY A 57 13.29 -10.16 -2.12
C GLY A 57 14.25 -8.98 -2.17
N LEU A 58 13.88 -7.91 -2.88
CA LEU A 58 14.68 -6.69 -2.94
C LEU A 58 15.00 -6.13 -1.56
N LEU A 59 13.99 -6.04 -0.68
CA LEU A 59 14.18 -5.55 0.68
C LEU A 59 15.09 -6.47 1.52
N THR A 60 14.87 -7.78 1.46
CA THR A 60 15.64 -8.77 2.25
C THR A 60 17.08 -8.91 1.78
N VAL A 61 17.40 -8.65 0.50
CA VAL A 61 18.77 -8.58 0.01
C VAL A 61 19.43 -7.27 0.41
N ALA A 62 18.72 -6.15 0.27
CA ALA A 62 19.28 -4.83 0.54
C ALA A 62 19.55 -4.59 2.03
N TYR A 63 18.63 -5.01 2.91
CA TYR A 63 18.73 -4.75 4.35
C TYR A 63 20.05 -5.19 5.01
N PRO A 64 20.52 -6.46 4.86
CA PRO A 64 21.79 -6.87 5.46
C PRO A 64 22.98 -6.09 4.88
N VAL A 65 22.97 -5.74 3.59
CA VAL A 65 24.01 -4.92 2.97
C VAL A 65 24.06 -3.54 3.61
N TRP A 66 22.90 -2.89 3.76
CA TRP A 66 22.78 -1.59 4.41
C TRP A 66 23.20 -1.64 5.87
N LEU A 67 22.73 -2.64 6.62
CA LEU A 67 23.02 -2.78 8.05
C LEU A 67 24.51 -2.99 8.28
N LEU A 68 25.13 -3.94 7.57
CA LEU A 68 26.56 -4.23 7.70
C LEU A 68 27.43 -3.03 7.28
N ALA A 69 27.01 -2.27 6.26
CA ALA A 69 27.68 -1.04 5.85
C ALA A 69 27.47 0.12 6.84
N SER A 70 26.30 0.22 7.48
CA SER A 70 26.04 1.20 8.54
C SER A 70 26.85 0.91 9.81
N LEU A 71 27.03 -0.38 10.13
CA LEU A 71 27.86 -0.84 11.24
C LEU A 71 29.36 -0.88 10.90
N ARG A 72 29.74 -0.53 9.66
CA ARG A 72 31.11 -0.59 9.13
C ARG A 72 31.76 -1.98 9.21
N LEU A 73 30.96 -3.04 9.16
CA LEU A 73 31.42 -4.43 9.15
C LEU A 73 31.81 -4.90 7.75
N LEU A 74 31.02 -4.54 6.74
CA LEU A 74 31.31 -4.78 5.31
C LEU A 74 31.02 -3.50 4.53
N THR A 75 31.65 -3.34 3.37
CA THR A 75 31.38 -2.18 2.50
C THR A 75 30.16 -2.42 1.62
N ASN A 76 29.51 -1.34 1.19
CA ASN A 76 28.45 -1.33 0.18
C ASN A 76 29.01 -1.68 -1.20
N SER A 77 29.28 -2.96 -1.42
CA SER A 77 29.91 -3.48 -2.63
C SER A 77 29.11 -4.64 -3.25
N LEU A 78 29.33 -4.88 -4.53
CA LEU A 78 28.71 -5.95 -5.30
C LEU A 78 28.96 -7.33 -4.66
N PRO A 79 30.19 -7.69 -4.19
CA PRO A 79 30.38 -8.94 -3.47
C PRO A 79 29.51 -9.07 -2.21
N THR A 80 29.32 -7.98 -1.46
CA THR A 80 28.46 -7.97 -0.27
C THR A 80 26.98 -8.16 -0.64
N ILE A 81 26.53 -7.56 -1.75
CA ILE A 81 25.18 -7.76 -2.27
C ILE A 81 24.97 -9.20 -2.75
N VAL A 82 25.93 -9.77 -3.48
CA VAL A 82 25.89 -11.16 -3.94
C VAL A 82 25.88 -12.11 -2.74
N LEU A 83 26.67 -11.84 -1.69
CA LEU A 83 26.63 -12.61 -0.45
C LEU A 83 25.24 -12.58 0.19
N ALA A 84 24.61 -11.41 0.30
CA ALA A 84 23.25 -11.28 0.83
C ALA A 84 22.22 -12.08 -0.02
N LEU A 85 22.34 -12.03 -1.34
CA LEU A 85 21.49 -12.82 -2.25
C LEU A 85 21.72 -14.33 -2.08
N CYS A 86 22.96 -14.77 -1.89
CA CYS A 86 23.30 -16.16 -1.59
C CYS A 86 22.69 -16.61 -0.25
N LEU A 87 22.77 -15.78 0.80
CA LEU A 87 22.15 -16.07 2.10
C LEU A 87 20.64 -16.20 2.01
N LEU A 88 19.98 -15.29 1.27
CA LEU A 88 18.55 -15.40 0.97
C LEU A 88 18.24 -16.70 0.23
N SER A 89 19.03 -17.04 -0.79
CA SER A 89 18.85 -18.26 -1.58
C SER A 89 19.00 -19.53 -0.73
N LEU A 90 19.94 -19.55 0.22
CA LEU A 90 20.11 -20.65 1.17
C LEU A 90 18.91 -20.78 2.13
N LEU A 91 18.41 -19.66 2.65
CA LEU A 91 17.20 -19.63 3.48
C LEU A 91 15.98 -20.13 2.70
N SER A 92 15.83 -19.68 1.45
CA SER A 92 14.77 -20.12 0.55
C SER A 92 14.91 -21.58 0.16
N LEU A 93 16.13 -22.12 0.01
CA LEU A 93 16.35 -23.55 -0.22
C LEU A 93 15.87 -24.39 0.97
N TYR A 94 16.07 -23.92 2.20
CA TYR A 94 15.52 -24.57 3.39
C TYR A 94 13.98 -24.64 3.35
N PHE A 95 13.31 -23.53 3.03
CA PHE A 95 11.84 -23.52 2.87
C PHE A 95 11.36 -24.34 1.68
N LEU A 96 12.08 -24.31 0.56
CA LEU A 96 11.79 -25.10 -0.63
C LEU A 96 11.84 -26.60 -0.33
N ARG A 97 12.87 -27.07 0.40
CA ARG A 97 12.97 -28.48 0.82
C ARG A 97 11.83 -28.86 1.76
N ARG A 98 11.48 -27.98 2.70
CA ARG A 98 10.41 -28.23 3.68
C ARG A 98 9.01 -28.26 3.05
N HIS A 99 8.76 -27.39 2.07
CA HIS A 99 7.47 -27.22 1.40
C HIS A 99 7.44 -27.76 -0.03
N ARG A 100 8.42 -28.60 -0.43
CA ARG A 100 8.59 -29.09 -1.81
C ARG A 100 7.29 -29.62 -2.43
N LYS A 101 6.59 -30.50 -1.72
CA LYS A 101 5.34 -31.12 -2.21
C LYS A 101 4.26 -30.06 -2.46
N ALA A 102 4.09 -29.12 -1.52
CA ALA A 102 3.12 -28.04 -1.62
C ALA A 102 3.47 -27.04 -2.74
N ILE A 103 4.75 -26.70 -2.91
CA ILE A 103 5.21 -25.80 -3.98
C ILE A 103 4.99 -26.44 -5.36
N VAL A 104 5.35 -27.72 -5.52
CA VAL A 104 5.13 -28.43 -6.79
C VAL A 104 3.63 -28.59 -7.09
N ALA A 105 2.81 -28.89 -6.07
CA ALA A 105 1.36 -28.96 -6.22
C ALA A 105 0.77 -27.60 -6.61
N PHE A 106 1.21 -26.51 -5.97
CA PHE A 106 0.81 -25.16 -6.29
C PHE A 106 1.21 -24.77 -7.72
N TRP A 107 2.46 -25.03 -8.12
CA TRP A 107 2.92 -24.77 -9.48
C TRP A 107 2.04 -25.48 -10.52
N ARG A 108 1.72 -26.76 -10.30
CA ARG A 108 0.86 -27.52 -11.22
C ARG A 108 -0.59 -27.03 -11.22
N GLY A 109 -1.14 -26.68 -10.06
CA GLY A 109 -2.55 -26.28 -9.92
C GLY A 109 -2.84 -24.81 -10.24
N GLN A 110 -1.85 -23.92 -10.12
CA GLN A 110 -2.01 -22.46 -10.25
C GLN A 110 -1.05 -21.85 -11.28
N LYS A 111 -0.48 -22.64 -12.21
CA LYS A 111 0.39 -22.14 -13.29
C LYS A 111 -0.22 -20.99 -14.09
N GLY A 112 -1.54 -21.02 -14.32
CA GLY A 112 -2.25 -19.96 -15.04
C GLY A 112 -2.20 -18.62 -14.31
N LEU A 113 -2.33 -18.64 -12.98
CA LEU A 113 -2.21 -17.45 -12.14
C LEU A 113 -0.78 -16.92 -12.09
N ILE A 114 0.21 -17.82 -12.03
CA ILE A 114 1.64 -17.44 -12.08
C ILE A 114 1.95 -16.76 -13.41
N LEU A 115 1.57 -17.37 -14.53
CA LEU A 115 1.77 -16.80 -15.87
C LEU A 115 1.02 -15.48 -16.04
N PHE A 116 -0.20 -15.37 -15.50
CA PHE A 116 -0.95 -14.12 -15.52
C PHE A 116 -0.25 -13.02 -14.72
N ASN A 117 0.27 -13.32 -13.53
CA ASN A 117 1.03 -12.37 -12.72
C ASN A 117 2.29 -11.90 -13.44
N GLU A 118 3.03 -12.80 -14.08
CA GLU A 118 4.21 -12.44 -14.89
C GLU A 118 3.84 -11.60 -16.10
N ALA A 119 2.77 -11.96 -16.82
CA ALA A 119 2.29 -11.19 -17.96
C ALA A 119 1.83 -9.79 -17.52
N LEU A 120 1.11 -9.67 -16.41
CA LEU A 120 0.66 -8.40 -15.85
C LEU A 120 1.86 -7.53 -15.44
N PHE A 121 2.83 -8.11 -14.74
CA PHE A 121 4.04 -7.41 -14.31
C PHE A 121 4.87 -6.93 -15.49
N ALA A 122 5.16 -7.83 -16.44
CA ALA A 122 5.92 -7.50 -17.65
C ALA A 122 5.19 -6.44 -18.50
N SER A 123 3.87 -6.54 -18.64
CA SER A 123 3.08 -5.55 -19.38
C SER A 123 3.12 -4.18 -18.71
N ALA A 124 2.96 -4.12 -17.38
CA ALA A 124 3.05 -2.87 -16.63
C ALA A 124 4.46 -2.26 -16.73
N TYR A 125 5.49 -3.08 -16.63
CA TYR A 125 6.89 -2.66 -16.78
C TYR A 125 7.15 -2.09 -18.18
N LEU A 126 6.81 -2.84 -19.23
CA LEU A 126 7.06 -2.43 -20.62
C LEU A 126 6.21 -1.22 -21.04
N LEU A 127 4.96 -1.12 -20.58
CA LEU A 127 4.12 0.05 -20.77
C LEU A 127 4.85 1.31 -20.26
N PHE A 128 5.37 1.24 -19.04
CA PHE A 128 6.00 2.40 -18.41
C PHE A 128 7.42 2.67 -18.93
N VAL A 129 8.13 1.64 -19.40
CA VAL A 129 9.35 1.82 -20.21
C VAL A 129 9.01 2.62 -21.48
N GLY A 130 7.91 2.29 -22.16
CA GLY A 130 7.40 3.06 -23.30
C GLY A 130 7.15 4.53 -22.95
N VAL A 131 6.51 4.79 -21.82
CA VAL A 131 6.30 6.17 -21.31
C VAL A 131 7.62 6.89 -21.05
N ARG A 132 8.61 6.23 -20.44
CA ARG A 132 9.93 6.83 -20.18
C ARG A 132 10.73 7.07 -21.46
N ILE A 133 10.59 6.26 -22.50
CA ILE A 133 11.23 6.51 -23.80
C ILE A 133 10.74 7.82 -24.42
N LEU A 134 9.46 8.18 -24.21
CA LEU A 134 8.90 9.44 -24.73
C LEU A 134 9.38 10.68 -23.98
N ASN A 135 9.87 10.52 -22.74
CA ASN A 135 10.41 11.62 -21.93
C ASN A 135 11.50 11.11 -20.98
N PRO A 136 12.70 10.79 -21.48
CA PRO A 136 13.75 10.15 -20.68
C PRO A 136 14.53 11.13 -19.79
N ASP A 137 14.29 12.43 -19.93
CA ASP A 137 15.06 13.48 -19.28
C ASP A 137 14.96 13.40 -17.75
N LEU A 138 16.10 13.67 -17.11
CA LEU A 138 16.26 13.76 -15.65
C LEU A 138 16.09 15.21 -15.15
N TRP A 139 15.38 16.02 -15.93
CA TRP A 139 15.04 17.41 -15.62
C TRP A 139 13.77 17.79 -16.37
N GLN A 140 12.96 18.68 -15.79
CA GLN A 140 11.80 19.25 -16.47
C GLN A 140 11.94 20.79 -16.48
N PRO A 141 12.12 21.43 -17.66
CA PRO A 141 12.42 22.87 -17.74
C PRO A 141 11.33 23.84 -17.25
N TRP A 142 10.07 23.44 -17.37
CA TRP A 142 8.89 24.30 -17.20
C TRP A 142 8.28 24.23 -15.79
N PHE A 143 8.28 23.04 -15.21
CA PHE A 143 7.70 22.73 -13.91
C PHE A 143 8.79 22.51 -12.83
N GLY A 144 10.06 22.43 -13.24
CA GLY A 144 11.15 22.04 -12.36
C GLY A 144 11.01 20.57 -11.92
N GLY A 145 11.34 20.29 -10.67
CA GLY A 145 11.23 18.95 -10.08
C GLY A 145 12.49 18.57 -9.32
N GLU A 146 12.43 17.40 -8.69
CA GLU A 146 13.44 16.97 -7.74
C GLU A 146 14.40 15.92 -8.32
N LYS A 147 14.21 15.49 -9.57
CA LYS A 147 15.07 14.49 -10.25
C LYS A 147 16.57 14.76 -10.11
N PRO A 148 17.09 15.99 -10.27
CA PRO A 148 18.52 16.22 -10.10
C PRO A 148 19.01 15.93 -8.67
N MET A 149 18.21 16.31 -7.66
CA MET A 149 18.50 16.04 -6.25
C MET A 149 18.45 14.54 -5.98
N GLU A 150 17.41 13.85 -6.45
CA GLU A 150 17.22 12.42 -6.25
C GLU A 150 18.30 11.61 -6.98
N PHE A 151 18.69 12.03 -8.19
CA PHE A 151 19.80 11.46 -8.93
C PHE A 151 21.12 11.66 -8.19
N ALA A 152 21.34 12.82 -7.57
CA ALA A 152 22.52 13.06 -6.75
C ALA A 152 22.53 12.15 -5.50
N PHE A 153 21.41 11.99 -4.80
CA PHE A 153 21.27 11.09 -3.65
C PHE A 153 21.44 9.61 -4.02
N LEU A 154 20.91 9.19 -5.17
CA LEU A 154 21.12 7.85 -5.72
C LEU A 154 22.61 7.60 -6.00
N ASN A 155 23.31 8.55 -6.63
CA ASN A 155 24.75 8.45 -6.87
C ASN A 155 25.55 8.45 -5.55
N ALA A 156 25.14 9.21 -4.54
CA ALA A 156 25.76 9.17 -3.23
C ALA A 156 25.62 7.78 -2.58
N CYS A 157 24.42 7.18 -2.64
CA CYS A 157 24.19 5.81 -2.16
C CYS A 157 25.02 4.77 -2.92
N LEU A 158 25.27 4.95 -4.22
CA LEU A 158 26.09 4.03 -5.02
C LEU A 158 27.57 4.07 -4.64
N LYS A 159 28.09 5.27 -4.39
CA LYS A 159 29.52 5.56 -4.22
C LYS A 159 29.97 5.43 -2.77
N SER A 160 29.07 5.63 -1.81
CA SER A 160 29.38 5.51 -0.38
C SER A 160 29.66 4.06 0.02
N PRO A 161 30.83 3.78 0.64
CA PRO A 161 31.15 2.45 1.18
C PRO A 161 30.38 2.14 2.48
N TYR A 162 30.06 3.18 3.25
CA TYR A 162 29.43 3.10 4.57
C TYR A 162 28.29 4.11 4.66
N PHE A 163 27.35 3.87 5.57
CA PHE A 163 26.16 4.71 5.75
C PHE A 163 26.16 5.43 7.11
N PRO A 164 25.56 6.63 7.22
CA PRO A 164 24.80 7.36 6.19
C PRO A 164 25.66 7.81 4.99
N PRO A 165 25.06 7.99 3.79
CA PRO A 165 25.81 8.34 2.60
C PRO A 165 26.28 9.79 2.66
N TYR A 166 27.36 10.12 1.94
CA TYR A 166 27.87 11.49 1.91
C TYR A 166 26.82 12.43 1.30
N ASP A 167 26.79 13.69 1.74
CA ASP A 167 25.91 14.69 1.15
C ASP A 167 26.55 15.28 -0.12
N PRO A 168 25.94 15.14 -1.30
CA PRO A 168 26.48 15.72 -2.53
C PRO A 168 26.45 17.26 -2.56
N TYR A 169 25.66 17.90 -1.68
CA TYR A 169 25.50 19.35 -1.60
C TYR A 169 26.14 19.97 -0.36
N PHE A 170 26.64 19.16 0.59
CA PHE A 170 27.28 19.65 1.81
C PHE A 170 28.58 18.89 2.12
N ALA A 171 29.72 19.50 1.76
CA ALA A 171 31.04 18.90 1.89
C ALA A 171 31.36 18.51 3.35
N GLY A 172 31.81 17.26 3.54
CA GLY A 172 32.08 16.69 4.87
C GLY A 172 30.83 16.24 5.64
N GLY A 173 29.63 16.51 5.13
CA GLY A 173 28.37 16.07 5.70
C GLY A 173 27.85 14.74 5.16
N TYR A 174 26.69 14.34 5.68
CA TYR A 174 25.93 13.18 5.24
C TYR A 174 24.48 13.58 4.97
N ILE A 175 23.80 12.80 4.12
CA ILE A 175 22.41 13.06 3.74
C ILE A 175 21.50 12.95 4.97
N ASN A 176 20.86 14.07 5.36
CA ASN A 176 19.81 14.12 6.37
C ASN A 176 18.42 14.06 5.72
N TYR A 177 18.16 12.99 4.98
CA TYR A 177 16.93 12.74 4.22
C TYR A 177 16.69 11.22 4.16
N TYR A 178 15.47 10.79 3.84
CA TYR A 178 15.04 9.39 3.82
C TYR A 178 15.60 8.63 2.59
N TYR A 179 16.92 8.41 2.58
CA TYR A 179 17.69 7.86 1.47
C TYR A 179 17.52 6.35 1.26
N TYR A 180 16.89 5.60 2.18
CA TYR A 180 16.87 4.14 2.11
C TYR A 180 16.16 3.63 0.85
N GLY A 181 15.13 4.33 0.37
CA GLY A 181 14.50 4.04 -0.91
C GLY A 181 15.49 4.11 -2.09
N GLN A 182 16.33 5.14 -2.13
CA GLN A 182 17.40 5.27 -3.14
C GLN A 182 18.43 4.14 -3.01
N PHE A 183 18.72 3.72 -1.78
CA PHE A 183 19.61 2.59 -1.53
C PHE A 183 19.06 1.28 -2.10
N LEU A 184 17.75 1.01 -1.98
CA LEU A 184 17.12 -0.17 -2.60
C LEU A 184 17.32 -0.18 -4.12
N VAL A 185 17.17 0.98 -4.77
CA VAL A 185 17.44 1.13 -6.21
C VAL A 185 18.93 0.93 -6.50
N ALA A 186 19.82 1.51 -5.69
CA ALA A 186 21.27 1.38 -5.84
C ALA A 186 21.76 -0.08 -5.80
N VAL A 187 21.13 -0.93 -4.99
CA VAL A 187 21.42 -2.38 -4.94
C VAL A 187 21.15 -3.03 -6.30
N LEU A 188 20.03 -2.71 -6.96
CA LEU A 188 19.73 -3.22 -8.31
C LEU A 188 20.67 -2.64 -9.37
N ILE A 189 21.08 -1.39 -9.26
CA ILE A 189 22.08 -0.80 -10.16
C ILE A 189 23.41 -1.57 -10.07
N LYS A 190 23.88 -1.85 -8.86
CA LYS A 190 25.10 -2.66 -8.65
C LYS A 190 24.96 -4.07 -9.21
N LEU A 191 23.81 -4.73 -8.97
CA LEU A 191 23.53 -6.08 -9.48
C LEU A 191 23.35 -6.17 -11.00
N THR A 192 22.91 -5.08 -11.65
CA THR A 192 22.72 -5.05 -13.10
C THR A 192 23.94 -4.52 -13.83
N GLY A 193 24.78 -3.72 -13.16
CA GLY A 193 25.93 -3.04 -13.74
C GLY A 193 25.56 -1.96 -14.75
N ILE A 194 24.30 -1.49 -14.73
CA ILE A 194 23.75 -0.48 -15.65
C ILE A 194 24.12 0.91 -15.14
N VAL A 195 24.53 1.80 -16.04
CA VAL A 195 24.87 3.18 -15.68
C VAL A 195 23.70 3.92 -15.02
N PRO A 196 23.95 4.76 -13.99
CA PRO A 196 22.86 5.34 -13.18
C PRO A 196 21.83 6.14 -13.97
N SER A 197 22.23 6.85 -15.05
CA SER A 197 21.32 7.66 -15.86
C SER A 197 20.26 6.83 -16.59
N VAL A 198 20.64 5.64 -17.07
CA VAL A 198 19.71 4.67 -17.67
C VAL A 198 18.94 3.94 -16.57
N ALA A 199 19.62 3.54 -15.49
CA ALA A 199 18.97 2.81 -14.42
C ALA A 199 17.90 3.63 -13.68
N PHE A 200 18.07 4.94 -13.49
CA PHE A 200 17.05 5.83 -12.94
C PHE A 200 15.76 5.75 -13.78
N ASN A 201 15.91 5.73 -15.10
CA ASN A 201 14.81 5.57 -16.05
C ASN A 201 14.14 4.18 -15.99
N LEU A 202 14.85 3.13 -15.58
CA LEU A 202 14.31 1.76 -15.44
C LEU A 202 13.73 1.48 -14.05
N ALA A 203 14.20 2.20 -13.02
CA ALA A 203 13.69 2.10 -11.65
C ALA A 203 12.22 2.52 -11.57
N ILE A 204 11.82 3.54 -12.33
CA ILE A 204 10.44 4.07 -12.33
C ILE A 204 9.45 3.02 -12.89
N PRO A 205 9.65 2.46 -14.09
CA PRO A 205 8.84 1.34 -14.58
C PRO A 205 8.81 0.13 -13.67
N MET A 206 9.93 -0.19 -13.01
CA MET A 206 9.95 -1.26 -12.01
C MET A 206 9.03 -0.96 -10.83
N LEU A 207 9.11 0.24 -10.24
CA LEU A 207 8.28 0.62 -9.10
C LEU A 207 6.80 0.63 -9.48
N PHE A 208 6.47 1.08 -10.69
CA PHE A 208 5.12 1.00 -11.24
C PHE A 208 4.64 -0.46 -11.35
N ALA A 209 5.44 -1.35 -11.95
CA ALA A 209 5.10 -2.75 -12.10
C ALA A 209 4.98 -3.49 -10.75
N LEU A 210 5.85 -3.19 -9.78
CA LEU A 210 5.77 -3.75 -8.42
C LEU A 210 4.50 -3.26 -7.71
N THR A 211 4.11 -2.00 -7.91
CA THR A 211 2.86 -1.42 -7.36
C THR A 211 1.64 -2.12 -7.95
N VAL A 212 1.57 -2.24 -9.29
CA VAL A 212 0.49 -2.93 -10.01
C VAL A 212 0.37 -4.38 -9.55
N GLY A 213 1.48 -5.13 -9.55
CA GLY A 213 1.49 -6.54 -9.16
C GLY A 213 1.09 -6.75 -7.70
N SER A 214 1.59 -5.91 -6.78
CA SER A 214 1.26 -6.01 -5.36
C SER A 214 -0.21 -5.65 -5.09
N ALA A 215 -0.74 -4.62 -5.74
CA ALA A 215 -2.15 -4.23 -5.63
C ALA A 215 -3.07 -5.33 -6.19
N PHE A 216 -2.69 -5.93 -7.32
CA PHE A 216 -3.39 -7.08 -7.89
C PHE A 216 -3.45 -8.25 -6.90
N CYS A 217 -2.34 -8.60 -6.25
CA CYS A 217 -2.30 -9.66 -5.25
C CYS A 217 -3.31 -9.43 -4.11
N VAL A 218 -3.34 -8.22 -3.54
CA VAL A 218 -4.27 -7.87 -2.46
C VAL A 218 -5.72 -7.94 -2.95
N GLY A 219 -6.03 -7.30 -4.08
CA GLY A 219 -7.38 -7.29 -4.66
C GLY A 219 -7.87 -8.69 -5.07
N TYR A 220 -7.00 -9.53 -5.61
CA TYR A 220 -7.30 -10.91 -5.98
C TYR A 220 -7.69 -11.75 -4.76
N ASN A 221 -6.92 -11.64 -3.68
CA ASN A 221 -7.19 -12.37 -2.45
C ASN A 221 -8.45 -11.89 -1.73
N LEU A 222 -8.74 -10.58 -1.77
CA LEU A 222 -10.01 -10.04 -1.28
C LEU A 222 -11.21 -10.55 -2.09
N GLY A 223 -11.10 -10.52 -3.42
CA GLY A 223 -12.17 -10.96 -4.34
C GLY A 223 -12.44 -12.47 -4.31
N LYS A 224 -11.46 -13.28 -3.91
CA LYS A 224 -11.65 -14.73 -3.70
C LYS A 224 -12.38 -15.05 -2.38
N GLY A 225 -12.36 -14.13 -1.43
CA GLY A 225 -13.09 -14.25 -0.17
C GLY A 225 -12.72 -15.47 0.68
N SER A 226 -13.55 -15.75 1.68
CA SER A 226 -13.36 -16.85 2.64
C SER A 226 -13.63 -18.24 2.04
N GLU A 227 -14.32 -18.35 0.90
CA GLU A 227 -14.66 -19.64 0.26
C GLU A 227 -13.39 -20.36 -0.24
N GLY A 228 -12.35 -19.61 -0.64
CA GLY A 228 -11.04 -20.18 -0.98
C GLY A 228 -10.27 -20.77 0.20
N ALA A 229 -10.64 -20.44 1.44
CA ALA A 229 -10.01 -20.95 2.66
C ALA A 229 -10.66 -22.22 3.20
N GLU A 230 -11.90 -22.55 2.79
CA GLU A 230 -12.61 -23.75 3.25
C GLU A 230 -12.02 -25.05 2.71
N GLY A 231 -11.31 -25.00 1.58
CA GLY A 231 -10.56 -26.16 1.04
C GLY A 231 -9.28 -26.53 1.82
N THR A 232 -8.90 -25.79 2.87
CA THR A 232 -7.62 -26.00 3.59
C THR A 232 -7.72 -26.80 4.90
N GLU A 233 -8.90 -27.32 5.27
CA GLU A 233 -9.01 -28.28 6.40
C GLU A 233 -8.50 -29.69 6.03
N GLY A 234 -8.26 -30.00 4.75
CA GLY A 234 -7.64 -31.25 4.28
C GLY A 234 -6.31 -31.00 3.56
N ASP A 235 -5.24 -31.65 4.04
CA ASP A 235 -3.88 -31.73 3.47
C ASP A 235 -3.28 -30.40 2.91
N PRO A 236 -2.21 -29.83 3.51
CA PRO A 236 -1.45 -28.70 2.94
C PRO A 236 -0.91 -28.93 1.51
N SER A 237 -0.93 -30.18 1.04
CA SER A 237 -0.57 -30.61 -0.31
C SER A 237 -1.73 -30.53 -1.32
N ALA A 238 -2.98 -30.39 -0.86
CA ALA A 238 -4.15 -30.41 -1.72
C ALA A 238 -4.16 -29.18 -2.64
N PRO A 239 -4.30 -29.36 -3.97
CA PRO A 239 -4.35 -28.24 -4.89
C PRO A 239 -5.59 -27.39 -4.59
N LEU A 240 -5.38 -26.09 -4.36
CA LEU A 240 -6.46 -25.10 -4.38
C LEU A 240 -7.11 -25.19 -5.76
N ALA A 241 -8.36 -25.67 -5.82
CA ALA A 241 -9.10 -25.75 -7.06
C ALA A 241 -9.09 -24.39 -7.77
N PRO A 242 -8.81 -24.32 -9.08
CA PRO A 242 -8.93 -23.09 -9.83
C PRO A 242 -10.37 -22.60 -9.69
N SER A 243 -10.54 -21.37 -9.19
CA SER A 243 -11.86 -20.76 -9.18
C SER A 243 -12.23 -20.47 -10.63
N SER A 244 -13.33 -21.03 -11.11
CA SER A 244 -13.92 -20.69 -12.41
C SER A 244 -14.53 -19.29 -12.44
N SER A 245 -14.58 -18.62 -11.30
CA SER A 245 -15.11 -17.27 -11.17
C SER A 245 -14.11 -16.23 -11.66
N LEU A 246 -14.57 -15.32 -12.52
CA LEU A 246 -13.79 -14.14 -12.95
C LEU A 246 -13.65 -13.09 -11.84
N ARG A 247 -14.43 -13.20 -10.75
CA ARG A 247 -14.48 -12.18 -9.68
C ARG A 247 -13.12 -11.88 -9.04
N PRO A 248 -12.28 -12.87 -8.66
CA PRO A 248 -10.97 -12.58 -8.06
C PRO A 248 -10.05 -11.85 -9.04
N LEU A 249 -10.03 -12.25 -10.32
CA LEU A 249 -9.22 -11.59 -11.35
C LEU A 249 -9.67 -10.14 -11.55
N LEU A 250 -10.97 -9.89 -11.69
CA LEU A 250 -11.53 -8.54 -11.83
C LEU A 250 -11.25 -7.68 -10.60
N SER A 251 -11.39 -8.24 -9.39
CA SER A 251 -11.08 -7.55 -8.13
C SER A 251 -9.60 -7.16 -8.05
N GLY A 252 -8.69 -8.06 -8.46
CA GLY A 252 -7.25 -7.77 -8.55
C GLY A 252 -6.96 -6.65 -9.56
N LEU A 253 -7.54 -6.73 -10.75
CA LEU A 253 -7.34 -5.72 -11.80
C LEU A 253 -7.91 -4.34 -11.38
N LEU A 254 -9.07 -4.31 -10.75
CA LEU A 254 -9.66 -3.07 -10.21
C LEU A 254 -8.80 -2.48 -9.09
N ALA A 255 -8.24 -3.31 -8.20
CA ALA A 255 -7.32 -2.84 -7.18
C ALA A 255 -6.06 -2.23 -7.80
N ALA A 256 -5.46 -2.89 -8.80
CA ALA A 256 -4.32 -2.34 -9.53
C ALA A 256 -4.65 -1.02 -10.23
N LEU A 257 -5.83 -0.92 -10.87
CA LEU A 257 -6.30 0.29 -11.53
C LEU A 257 -6.50 1.44 -10.54
N PHE A 258 -7.21 1.20 -9.43
CA PHE A 258 -7.50 2.22 -8.42
C PHE A 258 -6.26 2.69 -7.67
N VAL A 259 -5.28 1.82 -7.46
CA VAL A 259 -4.05 2.18 -6.75
C VAL A 259 -3.03 2.83 -7.68
N ALA A 260 -2.78 2.29 -8.88
CA ALA A 260 -1.65 2.73 -9.71
C ALA A 260 -2.03 3.77 -10.77
N VAL A 261 -3.31 3.85 -11.18
CA VAL A 261 -3.72 4.61 -12.38
C VAL A 261 -4.74 5.71 -12.04
N LEU A 262 -5.72 5.42 -11.20
CA LEU A 262 -6.81 6.35 -10.92
C LEU A 262 -6.31 7.58 -10.14
N GLY A 263 -6.62 8.77 -10.66
CA GLY A 263 -6.32 10.05 -10.03
C GLY A 263 -7.51 10.66 -9.28
N ASN A 264 -7.37 11.92 -8.89
CA ASN A 264 -8.45 12.68 -8.25
C ASN A 264 -9.59 13.05 -9.23
N LEU A 265 -10.74 13.47 -8.71
CA LEU A 265 -11.91 13.88 -9.51
C LEU A 265 -11.67 15.19 -10.27
N ASP A 266 -10.70 16.01 -9.84
CA ASP A 266 -10.37 17.27 -10.51
C ASP A 266 -9.92 17.06 -11.96
N GLY A 267 -9.16 15.99 -12.23
CA GLY A 267 -8.79 15.60 -13.60
C GLY A 267 -10.01 15.32 -14.49
N MET A 268 -11.06 14.72 -13.95
CA MET A 268 -12.31 14.48 -14.67
C MET A 268 -13.08 15.78 -14.91
N PHE A 269 -13.23 16.63 -13.90
CA PHE A 269 -13.89 17.93 -14.07
C PHE A 269 -13.20 18.79 -15.12
N HIS A 270 -11.86 18.78 -15.12
CA HIS A 270 -11.10 19.51 -16.12
C HIS A 270 -11.25 18.97 -17.54
N LEU A 271 -11.33 17.64 -17.71
CA LEU A 271 -11.61 17.05 -19.02
C LEU A 271 -12.99 17.50 -19.53
N LEU A 272 -13.99 17.51 -18.67
CA LEU A 272 -15.33 17.98 -19.02
C LEU A 272 -15.36 19.47 -19.35
N ASP A 273 -14.62 20.30 -18.61
CA ASP A 273 -14.49 21.72 -18.92
C ASP A 273 -13.76 21.96 -20.26
N ARG A 274 -12.72 21.19 -20.58
CA ARG A 274 -12.03 21.24 -21.89
C ARG A 274 -12.98 20.88 -23.04
N LEU A 275 -13.82 19.86 -22.83
CA LEU A 275 -14.88 19.52 -23.79
C LEU A 275 -15.90 20.67 -23.89
N GLY A 276 -16.30 21.27 -22.77
CA GLY A 276 -17.18 22.43 -22.74
C GLY A 276 -16.65 23.62 -23.56
N GLN A 277 -15.37 23.95 -23.37
CA GLN A 277 -14.69 25.01 -24.13
C GLN A 277 -14.67 24.70 -25.64
N LEU A 278 -14.47 23.42 -26.01
CA LEU A 278 -14.49 23.00 -27.41
C LEU A 278 -15.89 23.09 -28.04
N GLY A 279 -16.92 22.81 -27.24
CA GLY A 279 -18.32 22.89 -27.65
C GLY A 279 -18.84 24.33 -27.83
N GLY A 280 -18.27 25.30 -27.10
CA GLY A 280 -18.57 26.73 -27.24
C GLY A 280 -19.97 27.15 -26.78
N VAL A 281 -20.70 26.27 -26.08
CA VAL A 281 -22.06 26.54 -25.58
C VAL A 281 -21.98 27.05 -24.13
N SER A 282 -22.62 28.18 -23.85
CA SER A 282 -22.84 28.65 -22.49
C SER A 282 -24.11 28.00 -21.91
N PHE A 283 -23.96 27.33 -20.78
CA PHE A 283 -25.07 26.77 -20.01
C PHE A 283 -24.71 26.81 -18.52
N GLU A 284 -25.61 27.37 -17.72
CA GLU A 284 -25.48 27.48 -16.27
C GLU A 284 -26.58 26.68 -15.58
N SER A 285 -26.26 26.09 -14.44
CA SER A 285 -27.18 25.27 -13.67
C SER A 285 -26.94 25.51 -12.18
N GLY A 286 -28.03 25.66 -11.41
CA GLY A 286 -27.97 25.69 -9.95
C GLY A 286 -27.62 24.33 -9.32
N ILE A 287 -27.73 23.24 -10.08
CA ILE A 287 -27.28 21.90 -9.67
C ILE A 287 -25.76 21.80 -9.91
N PRO A 288 -24.95 21.55 -8.86
CA PRO A 288 -23.50 21.40 -8.98
C PRO A 288 -23.12 20.33 -10.02
N GLY A 289 -22.18 20.64 -10.90
CA GLY A 289 -21.65 19.72 -11.91
C GLY A 289 -22.52 19.50 -13.16
N LEU A 290 -23.85 19.71 -13.09
CA LEU A 290 -24.74 19.53 -14.25
C LEU A 290 -24.38 20.50 -15.39
N GLY A 291 -24.03 21.74 -15.05
CA GLY A 291 -23.61 22.73 -16.04
C GLY A 291 -22.39 22.28 -16.85
N VAL A 292 -21.42 21.68 -16.17
CA VAL A 292 -20.18 21.15 -16.77
C VAL A 292 -20.50 19.96 -17.70
N LEU A 293 -21.37 19.05 -17.27
CA LEU A 293 -21.77 17.88 -18.07
C LEU A 293 -22.49 18.28 -19.37
N VAL A 294 -23.46 19.21 -19.29
CA VAL A 294 -24.21 19.66 -20.47
C VAL A 294 -23.30 20.36 -21.48
N ARG A 295 -22.39 21.22 -21.01
CA ARG A 295 -21.42 21.90 -21.88
C ARG A 295 -20.48 20.92 -22.59
N ALA A 296 -20.14 19.80 -21.95
CA ALA A 296 -19.25 18.81 -22.54
C ALA A 296 -19.85 18.08 -23.76
N VAL A 297 -21.18 17.94 -23.87
CA VAL A 297 -21.83 17.15 -24.93
C VAL A 297 -21.54 17.67 -26.35
N PRO A 298 -21.73 18.97 -26.67
CA PRO A 298 -21.29 19.53 -27.96
C PRO A 298 -19.79 19.40 -28.20
N GLY A 299 -18.99 19.44 -27.12
CA GLY A 299 -17.55 19.22 -27.15
C GLY A 299 -17.15 17.82 -27.63
N VAL A 300 -17.87 16.79 -27.20
CA VAL A 300 -17.64 15.42 -27.68
C VAL A 300 -17.89 15.31 -29.17
N LEU A 301 -18.97 15.92 -29.67
CA LEU A 301 -19.25 15.97 -31.12
C LEU A 301 -18.14 16.72 -31.87
N ALA A 302 -17.70 17.86 -31.36
CA ALA A 302 -16.61 18.63 -31.94
C ALA A 302 -15.29 17.86 -31.99
N LEU A 303 -14.98 17.07 -30.95
CA LEU A 303 -13.81 16.19 -30.90
C LEU A 303 -13.91 15.06 -31.93
N LEU A 304 -15.08 14.43 -32.05
CA LEU A 304 -15.33 13.38 -33.06
C LEU A 304 -15.25 13.92 -34.49
N CYS A 305 -15.59 15.20 -34.70
CA CYS A 305 -15.38 15.92 -35.96
C CYS A 305 -13.92 16.33 -36.22
N GLY A 306 -12.97 15.87 -35.40
CA GLY A 306 -11.54 16.07 -35.61
C GLY A 306 -10.97 17.35 -35.01
N ARG A 307 -11.73 18.11 -34.21
CA ARG A 307 -11.17 19.28 -33.52
C ARG A 307 -10.30 18.85 -32.34
N PRO A 308 -9.06 19.36 -32.20
CA PRO A 308 -8.19 18.97 -31.11
C PRO A 308 -8.67 19.54 -29.78
N LEU A 309 -8.45 18.78 -28.69
CA LEU A 309 -8.68 19.29 -27.34
C LEU A 309 -7.65 20.36 -26.98
N PRO A 310 -8.04 21.43 -26.24
CA PRO A 310 -7.09 22.40 -25.65
C PRO A 310 -6.03 21.67 -24.82
N PRO A 311 -4.80 22.18 -24.58
CA PRO A 311 -3.79 21.47 -23.81
C PRO A 311 -4.25 21.01 -22.40
N LEU A 312 -3.75 19.86 -21.94
CA LEU A 312 -4.02 19.37 -20.58
C LEU A 312 -2.97 19.92 -19.61
N ASP A 313 -3.39 20.79 -18.69
CA ASP A 313 -2.61 21.06 -17.49
C ASP A 313 -2.79 19.90 -16.51
N TYR A 314 -1.86 18.93 -16.53
CA TYR A 314 -1.83 17.80 -15.61
C TYR A 314 -1.11 18.14 -14.29
N PHE A 315 -0.23 19.14 -14.29
CA PHE A 315 0.57 19.53 -13.13
C PHE A 315 -0.23 20.36 -12.12
N GLY A 316 -1.13 21.23 -12.59
CA GLY A 316 -2.08 21.93 -11.72
C GLY A 316 -3.04 20.99 -11.00
N ARG A 317 -3.27 19.78 -11.53
CA ARG A 317 -4.18 18.77 -10.94
C ARG A 317 -3.64 18.09 -9.70
N THR A 318 -2.38 18.34 -9.34
CA THR A 318 -1.79 17.91 -8.07
C THR A 318 -1.66 19.04 -7.06
N ARG A 319 -2.36 20.17 -7.30
CA ARG A 319 -2.40 21.34 -6.41
C ARG A 319 -3.84 21.82 -6.19
N VAL A 320 -4.78 20.86 -6.12
CA VAL A 320 -6.23 21.14 -6.00
C VAL A 320 -6.55 21.85 -4.68
N ILE A 321 -5.85 21.51 -3.60
CA ILE A 321 -5.99 22.16 -2.30
C ILE A 321 -4.94 23.28 -2.23
N PRO A 322 -5.37 24.55 -2.09
CA PRO A 322 -4.47 25.70 -2.13
C PRO A 322 -3.33 25.59 -1.11
N GLY A 323 -2.11 25.90 -1.55
CA GLY A 323 -0.91 25.86 -0.70
C GLY A 323 -0.42 24.46 -0.33
N THR A 324 -0.93 23.41 -0.98
CA THR A 324 -0.51 22.02 -0.74
C THR A 324 -0.21 21.28 -2.04
N ILE A 325 0.52 20.17 -1.92
CA ILE A 325 0.79 19.23 -3.00
C ILE A 325 -0.03 17.97 -2.72
N ASN A 326 -0.93 17.62 -3.63
CA ASN A 326 -1.83 16.47 -3.55
C ASN A 326 -1.67 15.55 -4.77
N GLU A 327 -0.47 15.01 -4.92
CA GLU A 327 -0.14 14.01 -5.92
C GLU A 327 -0.91 12.70 -5.70
N PHE A 328 -1.23 12.05 -6.81
CA PHE A 328 -1.77 10.70 -6.85
C PHE A 328 -0.79 9.79 -7.59
N PRO A 329 -0.82 8.46 -7.38
CA PRO A 329 0.24 7.55 -7.82
C PRO A 329 0.62 7.68 -9.29
N PHE A 330 -0.37 7.72 -10.19
CA PHE A 330 -0.10 7.86 -11.62
C PHE A 330 0.64 9.15 -11.98
N PHE A 331 0.34 10.27 -11.31
CA PHE A 331 1.09 11.51 -11.48
C PHE A 331 2.55 11.32 -11.09
N SER A 332 2.84 10.74 -9.92
CA SER A 332 4.22 10.59 -9.46
C SER A 332 5.04 9.70 -10.41
N PHE A 333 4.45 8.62 -10.93
CA PHE A 333 5.11 7.81 -11.95
C PHE A 333 5.29 8.57 -13.27
N LEU A 334 4.30 9.35 -13.73
CA LEU A 334 4.37 10.11 -14.98
C LEU A 334 5.38 11.27 -14.89
N PHE A 335 5.34 12.03 -13.79
CA PHE A 335 6.29 13.09 -13.50
C PHE A 335 7.69 12.53 -13.35
N ALA A 336 7.80 11.30 -12.84
CA ALA A 336 9.00 10.48 -12.85
C ALA A 336 10.14 11.04 -11.98
N ASP A 337 9.77 11.66 -10.87
CA ASP A 337 10.68 11.95 -9.76
C ASP A 337 10.87 10.65 -8.97
N LEU A 338 12.12 10.31 -8.64
CA LEU A 338 12.40 9.10 -7.86
C LEU A 338 12.13 9.39 -6.37
N HIS A 339 11.00 10.03 -6.11
CA HIS A 339 10.67 10.59 -4.82
C HIS A 339 10.31 9.46 -3.84
N PRO A 340 10.60 9.60 -2.55
CA PRO A 340 10.48 8.45 -1.67
C PRO A 340 9.06 7.94 -1.36
N HIS A 341 8.00 8.75 -1.48
CA HIS A 341 6.63 8.22 -1.45
C HIS A 341 6.35 7.29 -2.62
N MET A 342 6.90 7.55 -3.81
CA MET A 342 6.80 6.65 -4.97
C MET A 342 7.54 5.34 -4.73
N ILE A 343 8.74 5.40 -4.14
CA ILE A 343 9.51 4.19 -3.80
C ILE A 343 8.79 3.36 -2.71
N ALA A 344 8.10 4.02 -1.78
CA ALA A 344 7.40 3.37 -0.68
C ALA A 344 6.18 2.54 -1.13
N MET A 345 5.49 2.93 -2.21
CA MET A 345 4.23 2.31 -2.68
C MET A 345 4.24 0.76 -2.71
N PRO A 346 5.20 0.07 -3.37
CA PRO A 346 5.22 -1.39 -3.40
C PRO A 346 5.43 -2.03 -2.01
N PHE A 347 6.18 -1.39 -1.11
CA PHE A 347 6.43 -1.91 0.25
C PHE A 347 5.25 -1.65 1.19
N THR A 348 4.55 -0.54 0.97
CA THR A 348 3.28 -0.21 1.60
C THR A 348 2.24 -1.30 1.30
N ILE A 349 2.10 -1.67 0.03
CA ILE A 349 1.14 -2.70 -0.38
C ILE A 349 1.58 -4.08 0.11
N LEU A 350 2.88 -4.37 0.14
CA LEU A 350 3.43 -5.57 0.77
C LEU A 350 3.02 -5.68 2.24
N LEU A 351 3.05 -4.59 3.00
CA LEU A 351 2.59 -4.57 4.40
C LEU A 351 1.07 -4.80 4.50
N ILE A 352 0.28 -4.20 3.61
CA ILE A 352 -1.17 -4.46 3.51
C ILE A 352 -1.44 -5.94 3.20
N ALA A 353 -0.63 -6.57 2.35
CA ALA A 353 -0.74 -8.01 2.08
C ALA A 353 -0.41 -8.85 3.32
N PHE A 354 0.54 -8.42 4.17
CA PHE A 354 0.77 -9.05 5.47
C PHE A 354 -0.44 -8.88 6.42
N ALA A 355 -1.04 -7.69 6.48
CA ALA A 355 -2.28 -7.47 7.23
C ALA A 355 -3.39 -8.43 6.77
N LEU A 356 -3.61 -8.54 5.46
CA LEU A 356 -4.59 -9.46 4.88
C LEU A 356 -4.27 -10.92 5.22
N ASN A 357 -3.00 -11.34 5.08
CA ASN A 357 -2.56 -12.69 5.40
C ASN A 357 -2.74 -13.02 6.90
N LEU A 358 -2.57 -12.05 7.80
CA LEU A 358 -2.86 -12.20 9.22
C LEU A 358 -4.36 -12.40 9.48
N MET A 359 -5.20 -11.59 8.84
CA MET A 359 -6.66 -11.63 8.98
C MET A 359 -7.27 -12.92 8.44
N LEU A 360 -6.74 -13.44 7.33
CA LEU A 360 -7.18 -14.71 6.72
C LEU A 360 -6.74 -15.95 7.52
N GLY A 361 -5.86 -15.82 8.51
CA GLY A 361 -5.37 -16.92 9.34
C GLY A 361 -6.40 -17.48 10.32
N LYS A 362 -7.26 -18.40 9.86
CA LYS A 362 -8.30 -19.09 10.67
C LYS A 362 -7.76 -20.15 11.64
N LYS A 363 -8.59 -20.54 12.63
CA LYS A 363 -8.32 -21.51 13.72
C LYS A 363 -7.76 -22.84 13.21
N GLY A 364 -6.53 -23.18 13.58
CA GLY A 364 -6.15 -24.58 13.68
C GLY A 364 -6.81 -25.20 14.91
N LYS A 365 -7.90 -25.99 14.74
CA LYS A 365 -8.58 -26.74 15.83
C LYS A 365 -7.61 -27.52 16.73
N LYS A 366 -6.44 -27.92 16.24
CA LYS A 366 -5.40 -28.66 16.99
C LYS A 366 -4.44 -27.78 17.81
N GLU A 367 -4.21 -26.51 17.45
CA GLU A 367 -3.25 -25.63 18.16
C GLU A 367 -3.84 -25.07 19.46
N THR A 368 -5.12 -24.71 19.46
CA THR A 368 -5.80 -24.16 20.63
C THR A 368 -5.95 -25.14 21.79
N ARG A 369 -5.97 -26.47 21.55
CA ARG A 369 -6.08 -27.46 22.64
C ARG A 369 -4.77 -27.63 23.40
N LYS A 370 -3.61 -27.47 22.74
CA LYS A 370 -2.29 -27.52 23.40
C LYS A 370 -1.87 -26.20 24.06
N MET A 371 -2.35 -25.05 23.55
CA MET A 371 -2.04 -23.73 24.13
C MET A 371 -2.82 -23.42 25.41
N ARG A 372 -4.03 -23.99 25.57
CA ARG A 372 -4.91 -23.67 26.72
C ARG A 372 -4.48 -24.32 28.03
N GLU A 373 -3.56 -25.28 27.98
CA GLU A 373 -3.16 -26.11 29.12
C GLU A 373 -1.73 -25.83 29.62
N LYS A 374 -0.99 -24.89 29.03
CA LYS A 374 0.38 -24.60 29.48
C LYS A 374 0.52 -23.18 30.04
N PRO A 375 0.98 -23.03 31.30
CA PRO A 375 1.28 -21.72 31.86
C PRO A 375 2.41 -21.04 31.09
N PHE A 376 2.42 -19.71 31.11
CA PHE A 376 3.42 -18.82 30.49
C PHE A 376 4.87 -19.13 30.91
N SER A 377 5.07 -19.93 31.97
CA SER A 377 6.38 -20.38 32.49
C SER A 377 7.00 -21.58 31.76
N SER A 378 6.34 -22.15 30.75
CA SER A 378 6.85 -23.33 30.02
C SER A 378 7.03 -23.05 28.52
N PHE A 379 7.93 -22.11 28.21
CA PHE A 379 8.51 -22.01 26.88
C PHE A 379 9.43 -23.23 26.65
N PRO A 380 9.12 -24.15 25.73
CA PRO A 380 10.06 -25.20 25.38
C PRO A 380 11.30 -24.56 24.74
N LEU A 381 12.49 -25.04 25.12
CA LEU A 381 13.79 -24.62 24.54
C LEU A 381 13.82 -24.73 23.00
N PHE A 382 12.95 -25.54 22.41
CA PHE A 382 12.77 -25.71 20.97
C PHE A 382 11.29 -25.51 20.58
N PRO A 383 10.91 -24.35 20.00
CA PRO A 383 9.53 -24.11 19.56
C PRO A 383 9.10 -25.08 18.45
N SER A 384 7.79 -25.36 18.30
CA SER A 384 7.26 -26.02 17.10
C SER A 384 7.58 -25.18 15.84
N PHE A 385 7.67 -25.81 14.66
CA PHE A 385 7.88 -25.11 13.38
C PHE A 385 6.83 -24.02 13.11
N SER A 386 5.59 -24.20 13.59
CA SER A 386 4.54 -23.17 13.48
C SER A 386 4.84 -21.91 14.30
N HIS A 387 5.51 -22.04 15.44
CA HIS A 387 5.98 -20.90 16.23
C HIS A 387 7.14 -20.18 15.53
N HIS A 388 8.10 -20.90 14.96
CA HIS A 388 9.19 -20.31 14.19
C HIS A 388 8.69 -19.45 13.03
N LEU A 389 7.71 -19.95 12.26
CA LEU A 389 7.08 -19.18 11.17
C LEU A 389 6.34 -17.93 11.67
N TYR A 390 5.71 -18.00 12.84
CA TYR A 390 5.05 -16.85 13.45
C TYR A 390 6.05 -15.75 13.83
N PHE A 391 7.13 -16.11 14.53
CA PHE A 391 8.18 -15.15 14.89
C PHE A 391 8.89 -14.60 13.67
N LEU A 392 9.16 -15.43 12.66
CA LEU A 392 9.70 -14.96 11.39
C LEU A 392 8.74 -13.99 10.70
N SER A 393 7.44 -14.26 10.72
CA SER A 393 6.44 -13.33 10.16
C SER A 393 6.46 -11.98 10.89
N ILE A 394 6.52 -11.98 12.23
CA ILE A 394 6.67 -10.75 13.02
C ILE A 394 7.96 -10.01 12.66
N ALA A 395 9.09 -10.72 12.54
CA ALA A 395 10.37 -10.13 12.20
C ALA A 395 10.36 -9.50 10.79
N ILE A 396 9.76 -10.18 9.81
CA ILE A 396 9.62 -9.64 8.46
C ILE A 396 8.63 -8.47 8.40
N ILE A 397 7.52 -8.52 9.14
CA ILE A 397 6.59 -7.38 9.26
C ILE A 397 7.32 -6.18 9.87
N ALA A 398 8.10 -6.39 10.94
CA ALA A 398 8.91 -5.34 11.56
C ALA A 398 9.95 -4.78 10.58
N LEU A 399 10.59 -5.64 9.79
CA LEU A 399 11.54 -5.23 8.75
C LEU A 399 10.87 -4.36 7.68
N VAL A 400 9.67 -4.71 7.21
CA VAL A 400 8.91 -3.93 6.21
C VAL A 400 8.41 -2.62 6.81
N LEU A 401 7.84 -2.64 8.02
CA LEU A 401 7.36 -1.44 8.71
C LEU A 401 8.50 -0.46 9.01
N GLY A 402 9.65 -0.98 9.47
CA GLY A 402 10.87 -0.19 9.67
C GLY A 402 11.41 0.37 8.35
N ALA A 403 11.36 -0.40 7.26
CA ALA A 403 11.73 0.08 5.93
C ALA A 403 10.87 1.27 5.51
N LEU A 404 9.54 1.20 5.67
CA LEU A 404 8.64 2.31 5.38
C LEU A 404 9.04 3.57 6.15
N ALA A 405 9.39 3.45 7.43
CA ALA A 405 9.82 4.60 8.23
C ALA A 405 11.08 5.31 7.70
N VAL A 406 11.99 4.59 7.04
CA VAL A 406 13.24 5.15 6.51
C VAL A 406 13.22 5.39 4.99
N ILE A 407 12.22 4.87 4.29
CA ILE A 407 11.90 5.23 2.89
C ILE A 407 11.06 6.50 2.89
N ASN A 408 10.01 6.58 3.71
CA ASN A 408 9.13 7.73 3.82
C ASN A 408 8.57 7.81 5.25
N THR A 409 9.16 8.63 6.11
CA THR A 409 8.89 8.61 7.55
C THR A 409 7.43 8.84 7.94
N TRP A 410 6.68 9.60 7.13
CA TRP A 410 5.25 9.88 7.37
C TRP A 410 4.34 8.66 7.12
N ASP A 411 4.85 7.62 6.47
CA ASP A 411 4.13 6.36 6.27
C ASP A 411 4.05 5.55 7.58
N LEU A 412 5.01 5.70 8.50
CA LEU A 412 5.10 4.89 9.72
C LEU A 412 3.81 4.94 10.58
N PRO A 413 3.27 6.11 10.96
CA PRO A 413 2.07 6.15 11.82
C PRO A 413 0.85 5.49 11.16
N THR A 414 0.64 5.78 9.87
CA THR A 414 -0.50 5.27 9.10
C THR A 414 -0.46 3.75 8.97
N TYR A 415 0.68 3.21 8.56
CA TYR A 415 0.82 1.78 8.31
C TYR A 415 1.01 0.96 9.59
N PHE A 416 1.57 1.55 10.65
CA PHE A 416 1.50 0.98 11.99
C PHE A 416 0.05 0.81 12.44
N LEU A 417 -0.81 1.83 12.24
CA LEU A 417 -2.22 1.76 12.61
C LEU A 417 -2.95 0.67 11.81
N VAL A 418 -2.72 0.59 10.49
CA VAL A 418 -3.29 -0.49 9.66
C VAL A 418 -2.90 -1.87 10.19
N MET A 419 -1.61 -2.08 10.50
CA MET A 419 -1.14 -3.35 11.07
C MET A 419 -1.71 -3.61 12.47
N ALA A 420 -1.78 -2.60 13.32
CA ALA A 420 -2.38 -2.71 14.64
C ALA A 420 -3.85 -3.13 14.54
N CYS A 421 -4.63 -2.48 13.67
CA CYS A 421 -6.01 -2.87 13.36
C CYS A 421 -6.09 -4.32 12.87
N ALA A 422 -5.19 -4.77 12.01
CA ALA A 422 -5.18 -6.17 11.53
C ALA A 422 -4.90 -7.17 12.67
N PHE A 423 -3.98 -6.87 13.58
CA PHE A 423 -3.74 -7.67 14.78
C PHE A 423 -4.95 -7.66 15.72
N PHE A 424 -5.58 -6.50 15.96
CA PHE A 424 -6.77 -6.39 16.79
C PHE A 424 -7.95 -7.17 16.21
N LEU A 425 -8.24 -7.01 14.92
CA LEU A 425 -9.32 -7.75 14.24
C LEU A 425 -9.05 -9.26 14.30
N ARG A 426 -7.82 -9.69 14.08
CA ARG A 426 -7.42 -11.09 14.19
C ARG A 426 -7.71 -11.64 15.58
N GLU A 427 -7.33 -10.94 16.63
CA GLU A 427 -7.59 -11.37 18.01
C GLU A 427 -9.07 -11.30 18.37
N TYR A 428 -9.80 -10.28 17.93
CA TYR A 428 -11.25 -10.16 18.11
C TYR A 428 -12.00 -11.36 17.50
N ILE A 429 -11.69 -11.69 16.24
CA ILE A 429 -12.27 -12.84 15.53
C ILE A 429 -11.91 -14.16 16.23
N ARG A 430 -10.70 -14.27 16.81
CA ARG A 430 -10.24 -15.48 17.51
C ARG A 430 -10.88 -15.67 18.89
N ALA A 431 -10.95 -14.60 19.68
CA ALA A 431 -11.39 -14.61 21.07
C ALA A 431 -12.92 -14.53 21.23
N LYS A 432 -13.67 -14.25 20.15
CA LYS A 432 -15.13 -13.98 20.19
C LYS A 432 -15.49 -12.86 21.19
N GLY A 433 -14.65 -11.82 21.30
CA GLY A 433 -14.90 -10.67 22.18
C GLY A 433 -13.65 -9.98 22.69
N PHE A 434 -13.82 -8.75 23.20
CA PHE A 434 -12.73 -7.83 23.59
C PHE A 434 -12.17 -8.07 25.01
N GLN A 435 -12.97 -8.63 25.92
CA GLN A 435 -12.79 -8.38 27.36
C GLN A 435 -11.63 -9.12 28.06
N ARG A 436 -11.01 -10.13 27.45
CA ARG A 436 -9.93 -10.91 28.10
C ARG A 436 -8.56 -10.81 27.44
N HIS A 437 -8.44 -10.18 26.26
CA HIS A 437 -7.20 -10.23 25.47
C HIS A 437 -6.77 -8.88 24.85
N PHE A 438 -7.40 -7.75 25.23
CA PHE A 438 -7.05 -6.44 24.67
C PHE A 438 -5.58 -6.05 24.91
N LEU A 439 -5.09 -6.15 26.15
CA LEU A 439 -3.69 -5.88 26.47
C LEU A 439 -2.71 -6.82 25.74
N SER A 440 -3.05 -8.11 25.63
CA SER A 440 -2.22 -9.05 24.85
C SER A 440 -2.24 -8.77 23.35
N SER A 441 -3.32 -8.18 22.82
CA SER A 441 -3.43 -7.81 21.41
C SER A 441 -2.59 -6.59 21.03
N LEU A 442 -2.16 -5.78 22.00
CA LEU A 442 -1.20 -4.68 21.82
C LEU A 442 0.24 -5.14 21.69
N ILE A 443 0.59 -6.31 22.24
CA ILE A 443 1.97 -6.80 22.28
C ILE A 443 2.53 -6.99 20.87
N SER A 444 1.78 -7.65 19.97
CA SER A 444 2.30 -7.94 18.62
C SER A 444 2.50 -6.67 17.77
N PRO A 445 1.53 -5.74 17.67
CA PRO A 445 1.74 -4.45 17.01
C PRO A 445 2.93 -3.68 17.58
N LEU A 446 2.99 -3.49 18.90
CA LEU A 446 4.08 -2.76 19.54
C LEU A 446 5.43 -3.44 19.32
N SER A 447 5.47 -4.78 19.38
CA SER A 447 6.69 -5.54 19.06
C SER A 447 7.15 -5.27 17.64
N THR A 448 6.24 -5.25 16.66
CA THR A 448 6.60 -4.93 15.27
C THR A 448 7.11 -3.49 15.10
N LEU A 449 6.54 -2.54 15.83
CA LEU A 449 6.99 -1.14 15.83
C LEU A 449 8.39 -1.01 16.44
N PHE A 450 8.58 -1.48 17.68
CA PHE A 450 9.86 -1.35 18.38
C PHE A 450 10.97 -2.15 17.70
N LEU A 451 10.67 -3.36 17.22
CA LEU A 451 11.63 -4.14 16.44
C LEU A 451 11.94 -3.44 15.11
N GLY A 452 10.95 -2.85 14.43
CA GLY A 452 11.18 -2.10 13.19
C GLY A 452 12.11 -0.89 13.41
N LEU A 453 11.86 -0.11 14.47
CA LEU A 453 12.74 1.01 14.84
C LEU A 453 14.14 0.54 15.23
N ALA A 454 14.25 -0.58 15.95
CA ALA A 454 15.54 -1.16 16.34
C ALA A 454 16.35 -1.68 15.13
N LEU A 455 15.70 -2.36 14.19
CA LEU A 455 16.32 -2.88 12.97
C LEU A 455 16.93 -1.77 12.11
N TYR A 456 16.34 -0.57 12.14
CA TYR A 456 16.80 0.61 11.41
C TYR A 456 17.43 1.68 12.31
N TRP A 457 17.82 1.31 13.53
CA TRP A 457 18.44 2.23 14.49
C TRP A 457 19.61 3.04 13.91
N PRO A 458 20.53 2.47 13.10
CA PRO A 458 21.62 3.26 12.51
C PRO A 458 21.16 4.46 11.68
N PHE A 459 19.99 4.38 11.04
CA PHE A 459 19.38 5.51 10.34
C PHE A 459 18.90 6.57 11.33
N PHE A 460 18.08 6.16 12.31
CA PHE A 460 17.49 7.09 13.28
C PHE A 460 18.52 7.75 14.19
N ALA A 461 19.66 7.11 14.43
CA ALA A 461 20.77 7.70 15.18
C ALA A 461 21.40 8.91 14.48
N HIS A 462 21.27 9.03 13.15
CA HIS A 462 21.85 10.12 12.36
C HIS A 462 20.78 11.05 11.77
N TYR A 463 19.52 10.62 11.71
CA TYR A 463 18.43 11.41 11.17
C TYR A 463 17.98 12.50 12.15
N LYS A 464 17.92 13.74 11.67
CA LYS A 464 17.38 14.91 12.38
C LYS A 464 16.10 15.35 11.70
N ALA A 465 14.99 15.22 12.41
CA ALA A 465 13.69 15.63 11.89
C ALA A 465 13.58 17.16 11.81
N LEU A 466 13.28 17.68 10.62
CA LEU A 466 13.07 19.11 10.38
C LEU A 466 11.59 19.45 10.68
N HIS A 467 11.36 20.34 11.66
CA HIS A 467 10.04 20.91 11.99
C HIS A 467 8.91 19.88 12.25
N VAL A 468 9.09 18.97 13.20
CA VAL A 468 8.02 18.05 13.64
C VAL A 468 7.28 18.65 14.84
N GLY A 469 5.97 18.82 14.71
CA GLY A 469 5.09 19.25 15.80
C GLY A 469 3.63 18.89 15.54
N LEU A 470 2.86 18.71 16.61
CA LEU A 470 1.41 18.59 16.55
C LEU A 470 0.79 19.95 16.88
N GLY A 471 -0.12 20.42 16.03
CA GLY A 471 -0.81 21.70 16.22
C GLY A 471 -2.19 21.70 15.58
N LEU A 472 -3.11 22.48 16.15
CA LEU A 472 -4.44 22.70 15.58
C LEU A 472 -4.39 23.86 14.57
N ALA A 473 -4.86 23.62 13.34
CA ALA A 473 -4.95 24.65 12.30
C ALA A 473 -6.16 25.58 12.53
N ILE A 474 -6.08 26.43 13.56
CA ILE A 474 -7.20 27.26 14.03
C ILE A 474 -7.43 28.49 13.13
N THR A 475 -6.41 29.11 12.53
CA THR A 475 -6.55 30.42 11.88
C THR A 475 -6.07 30.53 10.43
N ARG A 476 -5.26 29.59 9.92
CA ARG A 476 -4.79 29.57 8.51
C ARG A 476 -4.71 28.14 7.98
N GLY A 477 -4.99 27.97 6.68
CA GLY A 477 -4.74 26.71 5.97
C GLY A 477 -5.76 25.58 6.17
N ARG A 478 -7.04 25.90 6.44
CA ARG A 478 -8.08 24.86 6.52
C ARG A 478 -8.48 24.39 5.13
N THR A 479 -8.58 23.07 4.96
CA THR A 479 -9.05 22.49 3.70
C THR A 479 -10.54 22.75 3.52
N GLU A 480 -10.89 23.39 2.42
CA GLU A 480 -12.28 23.57 2.01
C GLU A 480 -12.91 22.25 1.56
N LEU A 481 -14.23 22.12 1.71
CA LEU A 481 -14.95 20.88 1.40
C LEU A 481 -14.86 20.53 -0.09
N GLY A 482 -14.96 21.52 -1.00
CA GLY A 482 -14.89 21.29 -2.45
C GLY A 482 -13.57 20.66 -2.89
N PRO A 483 -12.42 21.32 -2.67
CA PRO A 483 -11.09 20.74 -2.94
C PRO A 483 -10.84 19.40 -2.24
N PHE A 484 -11.32 19.23 -1.00
CA PHE A 484 -11.21 17.96 -0.30
C PHE A 484 -11.97 16.84 -1.00
N LEU A 485 -13.22 17.08 -1.40
CA LEU A 485 -14.04 16.12 -2.14
C LEU A 485 -13.53 15.90 -3.57
N ALA A 486 -12.89 16.89 -4.19
CA ALA A 486 -12.23 16.69 -5.48
C ALA A 486 -11.08 15.67 -5.37
N VAL A 487 -10.33 15.69 -4.26
CA VAL A 487 -9.24 14.73 -4.01
C VAL A 487 -9.77 13.37 -3.53
N TRP A 488 -10.62 13.36 -2.51
CA TRP A 488 -10.99 12.14 -1.77
C TRP A 488 -12.42 11.65 -2.03
N GLY A 489 -13.25 12.44 -2.71
CA GLY A 489 -14.70 12.20 -2.83
C GLY A 489 -15.06 10.87 -3.48
N PHE A 490 -14.29 10.42 -4.47
CA PHE A 490 -14.50 9.10 -5.08
C PHE A 490 -14.30 7.97 -4.08
N PHE A 491 -13.18 8.00 -3.33
CA PHE A 491 -12.88 6.97 -2.33
C PHE A 491 -13.85 7.00 -1.16
N LEU A 492 -14.25 8.19 -0.72
CA LEU A 492 -15.30 8.37 0.30
C LEU A 492 -16.64 7.83 -0.19
N PHE A 493 -17.04 8.12 -1.42
CA PHE A 493 -18.25 7.58 -2.02
C PHE A 493 -18.23 6.04 -2.01
N VAL A 494 -17.15 5.42 -2.45
CA VAL A 494 -17.01 3.95 -2.44
C VAL A 494 -17.10 3.39 -1.02
N ALA A 495 -16.39 3.98 -0.05
CA ALA A 495 -16.41 3.54 1.34
C ALA A 495 -17.78 3.71 2.00
N VAL A 496 -18.42 4.87 1.83
CA VAL A 496 -19.75 5.17 2.37
C VAL A 496 -20.79 4.26 1.72
N ALA A 497 -20.77 4.09 0.39
CA ALA A 497 -21.69 3.20 -0.31
C ALA A 497 -21.54 1.75 0.16
N PHE A 498 -20.30 1.29 0.37
CA PHE A 498 -20.04 -0.05 0.93
C PHE A 498 -20.64 -0.19 2.34
N VAL A 499 -20.38 0.75 3.25
CA VAL A 499 -20.93 0.73 4.61
C VAL A 499 -22.46 0.76 4.59
N LEU A 500 -23.07 1.63 3.78
CA LEU A 500 -24.53 1.74 3.67
C LEU A 500 -25.16 0.47 3.10
N THR A 501 -24.55 -0.13 2.07
CA THR A 501 -25.07 -1.38 1.46
C THR A 501 -24.94 -2.56 2.41
N GLU A 502 -23.85 -2.68 3.17
CA GLU A 502 -23.68 -3.71 4.18
C GLU A 502 -24.67 -3.54 5.35
N LEU A 503 -24.84 -2.31 5.87
CA LEU A 503 -25.83 -2.00 6.90
C LEU A 503 -27.26 -2.25 6.45
N ALA A 504 -27.58 -1.97 5.18
CA ALA A 504 -28.88 -2.26 4.61
C ALA A 504 -29.11 -3.76 4.39
N GLY A 505 -28.06 -4.51 4.03
CA GLY A 505 -28.12 -5.92 3.63
C GLY A 505 -28.16 -6.90 4.80
N ARG A 506 -27.28 -6.73 5.80
CA ARG A 506 -27.10 -7.73 6.87
C ARG A 506 -28.19 -7.67 7.93
N ARG A 507 -28.57 -8.84 8.46
CA ARG A 507 -29.40 -8.91 9.67
C ARG A 507 -28.50 -8.67 10.87
N GLU A 508 -28.53 -7.44 11.38
CA GLU A 508 -27.74 -7.04 12.53
C GLU A 508 -28.34 -7.56 13.84
N GLU A 509 -27.49 -8.16 14.68
CA GLU A 509 -27.89 -8.60 16.02
C GLU A 509 -27.98 -7.41 17.00
N LEU A 510 -27.22 -6.34 16.76
CA LEU A 510 -27.20 -5.14 17.59
C LEU A 510 -28.46 -4.29 17.37
N GLY A 511 -29.16 -3.97 18.47
CA GLY A 511 -30.40 -3.19 18.42
C GLY A 511 -30.25 -1.80 17.79
N ALA A 512 -29.12 -1.12 18.03
CA ALA A 512 -28.86 0.22 17.49
C ALA A 512 -28.68 0.19 15.96
N LEU A 513 -27.94 -0.79 15.45
CA LEU A 513 -27.78 -0.97 14.00
C LEU A 513 -29.10 -1.38 13.33
N ARG A 514 -29.94 -2.17 14.02
CA ARG A 514 -31.31 -2.47 13.54
C ARG A 514 -32.17 -1.21 13.42
N PHE A 515 -32.09 -0.31 14.40
CA PHE A 515 -32.78 0.98 14.35
C PHE A 515 -32.29 1.85 13.20
N VAL A 516 -30.96 2.00 13.05
CA VAL A 516 -30.36 2.76 11.93
C VAL A 516 -30.77 2.17 10.59
N ARG A 517 -30.75 0.85 10.44
CA ARG A 517 -31.22 0.17 9.22
C ARG A 517 -32.69 0.43 8.91
N LEU A 518 -33.56 0.39 9.92
CA LEU A 518 -34.99 0.69 9.77
C LEU A 518 -35.20 2.15 9.34
N ALA A 519 -34.50 3.09 9.98
CA ALA A 519 -34.52 4.50 9.61
C ALA A 519 -34.04 4.72 8.16
N LEU A 520 -33.01 4.00 7.70
CA LEU A 520 -32.51 4.07 6.32
C LEU A 520 -33.46 3.46 5.29
N ARG A 521 -34.11 2.32 5.60
CA ARG A 521 -34.99 1.61 4.66
C ARG A 521 -36.42 2.14 4.60
N ARG A 522 -36.90 2.72 5.71
CA ARG A 522 -38.27 3.20 5.89
C ARG A 522 -38.26 4.65 6.36
N TRP A 523 -37.43 5.47 5.72
CA TRP A 523 -37.28 6.88 6.08
C TRP A 523 -38.62 7.64 5.99
N GLU A 524 -39.48 7.26 5.05
CA GLU A 524 -40.84 7.81 4.87
C GLU A 524 -41.75 7.55 6.08
N GLU A 525 -41.49 6.49 6.84
CA GLU A 525 -42.26 6.11 8.03
C GLU A 525 -41.61 6.60 9.34
N LEU A 526 -40.53 7.38 9.28
CA LEU A 526 -39.80 7.89 10.46
C LEU A 526 -40.71 8.51 11.54
N PRO A 527 -41.73 9.33 11.21
CA PRO A 527 -42.65 9.88 12.21
C PRO A 527 -43.38 8.79 13.00
N HIS A 528 -43.78 7.70 12.31
CA HIS A 528 -44.48 6.56 12.90
C HIS A 528 -43.53 5.59 13.61
N LEU A 529 -42.27 5.55 13.17
CA LEU A 529 -41.21 4.73 13.75
C LEU A 529 -40.90 5.14 15.19
N ALA A 530 -41.07 6.43 15.54
CA ALA A 530 -40.92 6.91 16.92
C ALA A 530 -42.05 6.39 17.84
N GLU A 531 -43.28 6.27 17.34
CA GLU A 531 -44.40 5.68 18.08
C GLU A 531 -44.22 4.18 18.24
N LEU A 532 -43.88 3.48 17.15
CA LEU A 532 -43.54 2.05 17.18
C LEU A 532 -42.37 1.75 18.10
N TYR A 533 -41.35 2.61 18.13
CA TYR A 533 -40.22 2.49 19.03
C TYR A 533 -40.66 2.59 20.50
N LYS A 534 -41.50 3.57 20.84
CA LYS A 534 -42.07 3.70 22.19
C LYS A 534 -42.94 2.49 22.57
N ALA A 535 -43.68 1.93 21.61
CA ALA A 535 -44.58 0.80 21.86
C ALA A 535 -43.85 -0.56 22.00
N LEU A 536 -42.80 -0.78 21.19
CA LEU A 536 -42.12 -2.06 21.03
C LEU A 536 -40.85 -2.19 21.90
N VAL A 537 -40.14 -1.09 22.17
CA VAL A 537 -38.89 -1.11 22.94
C VAL A 537 -39.18 -0.86 24.42
N ARG A 538 -39.63 -1.91 25.11
CA ARG A 538 -40.06 -1.85 26.52
C ARG A 538 -38.91 -1.85 27.53
N GLN A 539 -37.75 -2.40 27.18
CA GLN A 539 -36.55 -2.39 28.03
C GLN A 539 -35.31 -2.06 27.21
N GLN A 540 -34.71 -0.91 27.50
CA GLN A 540 -33.45 -0.49 26.88
C GLN A 540 -32.28 -0.94 27.75
N THR A 541 -31.43 -1.82 27.22
CA THR A 541 -30.17 -2.16 27.87
C THR A 541 -29.27 -0.91 27.96
N PRO A 542 -28.42 -0.79 28.98
CA PRO A 542 -27.50 0.34 29.11
C PRO A 542 -26.62 0.54 27.87
N GLY A 543 -26.14 -0.55 27.26
CA GLY A 543 -25.34 -0.49 26.03
C GLY A 543 -26.12 0.05 24.83
N TYR A 544 -27.42 -0.25 24.72
CA TYR A 544 -28.27 0.28 23.66
C TYR A 544 -28.51 1.79 23.80
N ARG A 545 -28.74 2.28 25.03
CA ARG A 545 -28.83 3.72 25.33
C ARG A 545 -27.52 4.45 25.04
N LEU A 546 -26.40 3.87 25.49
CA LEU A 546 -25.08 4.43 25.24
C LEU A 546 -24.80 4.55 23.74
N ALA A 547 -25.16 3.54 22.94
CA ALA A 547 -25.01 3.58 21.49
C ALA A 547 -25.87 4.69 20.84
N LEU A 548 -27.14 4.83 21.23
CA LEU A 548 -28.02 5.88 20.70
C LEU A 548 -27.56 7.30 21.08
N TYR A 549 -27.22 7.52 22.35
CA TYR A 549 -26.71 8.81 22.80
C TYR A 549 -25.33 9.11 22.22
N GLY A 550 -24.49 8.09 22.04
CA GLY A 550 -23.22 8.21 21.33
C GLY A 550 -23.42 8.66 19.89
N LEU A 551 -24.36 8.05 19.16
CA LEU A 551 -24.69 8.42 17.78
C LEU A 551 -25.22 9.85 17.69
N GLY A 552 -26.15 10.24 18.59
CA GLY A 552 -26.64 11.61 18.67
C GLY A 552 -25.55 12.63 19.03
N GLY A 553 -24.68 12.28 19.98
CA GLY A 553 -23.54 13.11 20.39
C GLY A 553 -22.54 13.32 19.25
N VAL A 554 -22.23 12.27 18.48
CA VAL A 554 -21.38 12.35 17.30
C VAL A 554 -21.96 13.30 16.26
N LEU A 555 -23.28 13.21 15.99
CA LEU A 555 -23.94 14.10 15.04
C LEU A 555 -23.94 15.56 15.52
N LEU A 556 -24.15 15.80 16.82
CA LEU A 556 -24.08 17.14 17.42
C LEU A 556 -22.66 17.73 17.33
N VAL A 557 -21.63 16.92 17.62
CA VAL A 557 -20.23 17.36 17.48
C VAL A 557 -19.90 17.62 16.02
N ALA A 558 -20.33 16.76 15.09
CA ALA A 558 -20.14 16.97 13.66
C ALA A 558 -20.82 18.27 13.18
N ALA A 559 -22.04 18.56 13.65
CA ALA A 559 -22.73 19.81 13.36
C ALA A 559 -21.98 21.02 13.94
N GLY A 560 -21.50 20.94 15.18
CA GLY A 560 -20.67 21.99 15.80
C GLY A 560 -19.38 22.24 15.04
N LEU A 561 -18.70 21.18 14.59
CA LEU A 561 -17.51 21.27 13.75
C LEU A 561 -17.83 21.94 12.40
N ALA A 562 -18.93 21.58 11.76
CA ALA A 562 -19.37 22.19 10.51
C ALA A 562 -19.67 23.70 10.67
N LEU A 563 -20.37 24.09 11.74
CA LEU A 563 -20.63 25.51 12.08
C LEU A 563 -19.32 26.29 12.30
N CYS A 564 -18.33 25.64 12.92
CA CYS A 564 -16.98 26.18 13.08
C CYS A 564 -16.11 26.09 11.81
N LYS A 565 -16.67 25.68 10.66
CA LYS A 565 -15.99 25.49 9.37
C LYS A 565 -14.89 24.41 9.36
N PHE A 566 -14.98 23.41 10.24
CA PHE A 566 -14.16 22.20 10.23
C PHE A 566 -14.82 21.10 9.39
N TRP A 567 -15.05 21.39 8.11
CA TRP A 567 -15.83 20.53 7.20
C TRP A 567 -15.30 19.11 7.09
N VAL A 568 -13.98 18.95 6.98
CA VAL A 568 -13.34 17.63 6.86
C VAL A 568 -13.58 16.78 8.11
N LEU A 569 -13.38 17.35 9.30
CA LEU A 569 -13.61 16.65 10.56
C LEU A 569 -15.10 16.33 10.75
N ALA A 570 -15.98 17.28 10.43
CA ALA A 570 -17.42 17.08 10.47
C ALA A 570 -17.89 15.94 9.56
N LEU A 571 -17.29 15.81 8.37
CA LEU A 571 -17.62 14.75 7.41
C LEU A 571 -17.09 13.37 7.85
N LEU A 572 -15.87 13.30 8.37
CA LEU A 572 -15.21 12.03 8.71
C LEU A 572 -15.65 11.47 10.06
N LEU A 573 -16.03 12.32 11.03
CA LEU A 573 -16.38 11.89 12.39
C LEU A 573 -17.53 10.86 12.42
N PRO A 574 -18.66 11.05 11.70
CA PRO A 574 -19.73 10.04 11.65
C PRO A 574 -19.28 8.72 11.03
N LEU A 575 -18.36 8.75 10.05
CA LEU A 575 -17.83 7.54 9.41
C LEU A 575 -16.93 6.75 10.36
N ILE A 576 -16.07 7.45 11.11
CA ILE A 576 -15.21 6.83 12.13
C ILE A 576 -16.08 6.24 13.25
N ALA A 577 -17.07 6.98 13.73
CA ALA A 577 -17.97 6.52 14.78
C ALA A 577 -18.85 5.35 14.34
N GLY A 578 -19.25 5.29 13.06
CA GLY A 578 -20.02 4.16 12.52
C GLY A 578 -19.19 2.90 12.28
N ALA A 579 -17.86 3.01 12.23
CA ALA A 579 -16.95 1.87 12.05
C ALA A 579 -16.54 1.19 13.37
N VAL A 580 -16.71 1.88 14.50
CA VAL A 580 -16.44 1.39 15.87
C VAL A 580 -17.71 0.83 16.49
#